data_AF-A0A935AAL1-F1
#
_entry.id   AF-A0A935AAL1-F1
#
_cell.length_a   1.000
_cell.length_b   1.000
_cell.length_c   1.000
_cell.angle_alpha   90.00
_cell.angle_beta   90.00
_cell.angle_gamma   90.00
#
_symmetry.space_group_name_H-M   'P 1'
#
loop_
_entity.id
_entity.type
_entity.pdbx_description
1 polymer ?
#
loop_
_entity_poly.entity_id
_entity_poly.type
_entity_poly.pdbx_seq_one_letter_code
_entity_poly.pdbx_strand_id
1 'polypeptide(L)'
;MPPSVLTPNPPLHPRDEFSLDVKELLAKRSGYICAYPGCRRMTVAGSDDRKSGLTLVGVAAHITAAAPGGPRYDPLMGHDERSSESNGIWTCQIHGKFIDDNPSVCTTEELRRWKGQHEQWVFDRVASGAGFALPGTTRVRFNNVGVLKGEHEFRLGRHNILVGPNEAGKTTVAEIISAFSGGVHWNWFNQRFGFSKSAASRSYITATSTTNDFSLTVALSPQARATSRKTKKPPENYLHIQVNGNVAADWPRTLFRVVNLEDQLNLRHGDPKTRFAKAIRYLANVFSIDETTLFQSIREETYANTALGYRFRQSTKNKIEILVPDGRTFFLRTESLSSSELCLAIVDIALKLILSSAPHDQWILILDSGFFGRLTLKTKTELFSKLTSFNDRKIQTLFCLNIDEDAELLRQAKLDTWVSSARLDRLTLHAFA
;
A
#
# COMPACT_ATOMS: atom_id res chain seq x y z
N MET A 1 -58.24 2.74 43.54
CA MET A 1 -57.01 2.00 43.88
C MET A 1 -56.06 2.97 44.56
N PRO A 2 -55.42 2.61 45.69
CA PRO A 2 -54.50 3.51 46.37
C PRO A 2 -53.22 3.65 45.54
N PRO A 3 -52.46 4.75 45.68
CA PRO A 3 -51.19 4.91 44.99
C PRO A 3 -50.16 3.92 45.55
N SER A 4 -49.46 3.24 44.64
CA SER A 4 -48.40 2.29 44.93
C SER A 4 -47.26 2.97 45.70
N VAL A 5 -46.97 2.44 46.87
CA VAL A 5 -45.80 2.78 47.68
C VAL A 5 -44.53 2.47 46.86
N LEU A 6 -43.75 3.49 46.52
CA LEU A 6 -42.41 3.32 45.98
C LEU A 6 -41.54 2.67 47.04
N THR A 7 -41.09 1.45 46.80
CA THR A 7 -40.04 0.83 47.62
C THR A 7 -38.73 1.60 47.43
N PRO A 8 -37.97 1.88 48.50
CA PRO A 8 -36.70 2.57 48.40
C PRO A 8 -35.73 1.75 47.53
N ASN A 9 -35.00 2.44 46.65
CA ASN A 9 -33.92 1.83 45.85
C ASN A 9 -32.95 1.09 46.79
N PRO A 10 -32.54 -0.15 46.44
CA PRO A 10 -31.53 -0.85 47.22
C PRO A 10 -30.22 -0.04 47.26
N PRO A 11 -29.42 -0.15 48.34
CA PRO A 11 -28.19 0.60 48.48
C PRO A 11 -27.25 0.32 47.31
N LEU A 12 -26.70 1.38 46.72
CA LEU A 12 -25.69 1.31 45.66
C LEU A 12 -24.51 0.48 46.17
N HIS A 13 -24.32 -0.72 45.62
CA HIS A 13 -23.07 -1.46 45.81
C HIS A 13 -21.90 -0.58 45.33
N PRO A 14 -20.79 -0.50 46.07
CA PRO A 14 -19.62 0.24 45.61
C PRO A 14 -19.18 -0.32 44.25
N ARG A 15 -19.01 0.57 43.28
CA ARG A 15 -18.56 0.21 41.92
C ARG A 15 -17.06 -0.12 41.97
N ASP A 16 -16.69 -1.22 41.35
CA ASP A 16 -15.30 -1.66 41.18
C ASP A 16 -14.61 -0.81 40.08
N GLU A 17 -14.37 0.46 40.41
CA GLU A 17 -13.77 1.44 39.50
C GLU A 17 -12.27 1.20 39.30
N PHE A 18 -11.77 1.50 38.09
CA PHE A 18 -10.34 1.47 37.82
C PHE A 18 -9.62 2.55 38.64
N SER A 19 -8.49 2.16 39.25
CA SER A 19 -7.55 3.11 39.86
C SER A 19 -6.96 4.06 38.81
N LEU A 20 -6.33 5.15 39.26
CA LEU A 20 -5.64 6.07 38.35
C LEU A 20 -4.52 5.37 37.57
N ASP A 21 -3.77 4.48 38.24
CA ASP A 21 -2.67 3.73 37.65
C ASP A 21 -3.18 2.77 36.55
N VAL A 22 -4.32 2.10 36.79
CA VAL A 22 -4.95 1.23 35.78
C VAL A 22 -5.44 2.05 34.59
N LYS A 23 -6.07 3.21 34.82
CA LYS A 23 -6.51 4.11 33.75
C LYS A 23 -5.32 4.61 32.91
N GLU A 24 -4.22 4.98 33.56
CA GLU A 24 -3.02 5.44 32.88
C GLU A 24 -2.35 4.30 32.09
N LEU A 25 -2.28 3.10 32.66
CA LEU A 25 -1.74 1.92 31.98
C LEU A 25 -2.55 1.60 30.72
N LEU A 26 -3.89 1.60 30.80
CA LEU A 26 -4.77 1.39 29.64
C LEU A 26 -4.54 2.44 28.55
N ALA A 27 -4.38 3.70 28.94
CA ALA A 27 -4.08 4.79 28.01
C ALA A 27 -2.73 4.58 27.32
N LYS A 28 -1.67 4.29 28.08
CA LYS A 28 -0.31 4.06 27.58
C LYS A 28 -0.25 2.85 26.63
N ARG A 29 -0.85 1.72 27.01
CA ARG A 29 -0.94 0.52 26.17
C ARG A 29 -1.68 0.77 24.85
N SER A 30 -2.65 1.68 24.88
CA SER A 30 -3.43 2.09 23.71
C SER A 30 -2.77 3.23 22.92
N GLY A 31 -1.58 3.69 23.31
CA GLY A 31 -0.89 4.83 22.71
C GLY A 31 -1.65 6.15 22.82
N TYR A 32 -2.55 6.30 23.80
CA TYR A 32 -3.53 7.38 23.91
C TYR A 32 -4.42 7.52 22.66
N ILE A 33 -4.70 6.42 21.96
CA ILE A 33 -5.56 6.36 20.79
C ILE A 33 -6.78 5.50 21.11
N CYS A 34 -7.95 5.94 20.63
CA CYS A 34 -9.21 5.21 20.82
C CYS A 34 -9.18 3.82 20.15
N ALA A 35 -9.47 2.77 20.93
CA ALA A 35 -9.46 1.38 20.48
C ALA A 35 -10.72 0.94 19.71
N TYR A 36 -11.75 1.79 19.61
CA TYR A 36 -12.92 1.50 18.75
C TYR A 36 -12.50 1.30 17.28
N PRO A 37 -12.95 0.22 16.60
CA PRO A 37 -12.58 -0.07 15.22
C PRO A 37 -12.82 1.12 14.28
N GLY A 38 -11.76 1.57 13.61
CA GLY A 38 -11.83 2.66 12.63
C GLY A 38 -11.84 4.08 13.22
N CYS A 39 -11.86 4.28 14.53
CA CYS A 39 -11.86 5.64 15.11
C CYS A 39 -10.47 6.29 15.09
N ARG A 40 -9.47 5.67 15.74
CA ARG A 40 -8.06 6.13 15.79
C ARG A 40 -7.83 7.57 16.24
N ARG A 41 -8.82 8.21 16.86
CA ARG A 41 -8.71 9.56 17.38
C ARG A 41 -7.68 9.58 18.51
N MET A 42 -6.73 10.52 18.44
CA MET A 42 -5.86 10.86 19.57
C MET A 42 -6.70 11.39 20.73
N THR A 43 -6.41 10.92 21.92
CA THR A 43 -7.18 11.24 23.13
C THR A 43 -6.43 12.14 24.10
N VAL A 44 -5.19 12.51 23.78
CA VAL A 44 -4.36 13.42 24.57
C VAL A 44 -3.71 14.46 23.66
N ALA A 45 -3.59 15.69 24.15
CA ALA A 45 -2.84 16.76 23.54
C ALA A 45 -2.31 17.72 24.61
N GLY A 46 -1.31 18.53 24.26
CA GLY A 46 -0.89 19.66 25.10
C GLY A 46 -2.00 20.71 25.25
N SER A 47 -2.01 21.43 26.36
CA SER A 47 -2.97 22.51 26.61
C SER A 47 -2.39 23.54 27.56
N ASP A 48 -2.30 24.78 27.09
CA ASP A 48 -1.86 25.91 27.91
C ASP A 48 -2.98 26.45 28.82
N ASP A 49 -4.24 26.15 28.47
CA ASP A 49 -5.43 26.57 29.23
C ASP A 49 -5.71 25.72 30.49
N ARG A 50 -5.06 24.56 30.61
CA ARG A 50 -5.31 23.58 31.68
C ARG A 50 -4.15 23.56 32.66
N LYS A 51 -4.43 23.56 33.97
CA LYS A 51 -3.41 23.38 35.02
C LYS A 51 -2.59 22.08 34.86
N SER A 52 -3.20 21.03 34.30
CA SER A 52 -2.52 19.76 34.01
C SER A 52 -1.54 19.85 32.83
N GLY A 53 -1.55 20.94 32.06
CA GLY A 53 -0.81 21.06 30.80
C GLY A 53 -1.37 20.20 29.65
N LEU A 54 -2.51 19.53 29.88
CA LEU A 54 -3.03 18.48 29.00
C LEU A 54 -4.53 18.60 28.76
N THR A 55 -4.93 18.41 27.52
CA THR A 55 -6.29 18.04 27.14
C THR A 55 -6.36 16.52 27.03
N LEU A 56 -7.14 15.88 27.90
CA LEU A 56 -7.43 14.44 27.87
C LEU A 56 -8.93 14.22 27.58
N VAL A 57 -9.24 13.57 26.45
CA VAL A 57 -10.61 13.21 26.01
C VAL A 57 -10.81 11.70 25.92
N GLY A 58 -9.90 10.93 26.49
CA GLY A 58 -9.95 9.47 26.58
C GLY A 58 -10.54 9.00 27.91
N VAL A 59 -11.17 7.82 27.88
CA VAL A 59 -11.77 7.16 29.02
C VAL A 59 -11.44 5.66 28.99
N ALA A 60 -11.24 5.08 30.18
CA ALA A 60 -11.20 3.64 30.36
C ALA A 60 -12.64 3.13 30.54
N ALA A 61 -13.12 2.35 29.57
CA ALA A 61 -14.41 1.70 29.63
C ALA A 61 -14.25 0.26 30.12
N HIS A 62 -15.21 -0.21 30.92
CA HIS A 62 -15.26 -1.58 31.40
C HIS A 62 -15.78 -2.52 30.31
N ILE A 63 -15.09 -3.65 30.11
CA ILE A 63 -15.54 -4.74 29.23
C ILE A 63 -16.73 -5.45 29.88
N THR A 64 -16.58 -5.90 31.13
CA THR A 64 -17.68 -6.35 32.01
C THR A 64 -17.93 -5.30 33.09
N ALA A 65 -19.19 -5.00 33.40
CA ALA A 65 -19.53 -3.88 34.29
C ALA A 65 -18.87 -3.95 35.69
N ALA A 66 -18.56 -2.75 36.21
CA ALA A 66 -17.99 -2.52 37.53
C ALA A 66 -18.92 -2.87 38.71
N ALA A 67 -20.21 -3.11 38.48
CA ALA A 67 -21.19 -3.39 39.53
C ALA A 67 -22.37 -4.21 39.01
N PRO A 68 -23.07 -4.94 39.91
CA PRO A 68 -24.32 -5.61 39.60
C PRO A 68 -25.33 -4.68 38.92
N GLY A 69 -26.04 -5.20 37.92
CA GLY A 69 -27.04 -4.44 37.15
C GLY A 69 -26.46 -3.58 36.03
N GLY A 70 -25.12 -3.49 35.89
CA GLY A 70 -24.48 -2.85 34.75
C GLY A 70 -24.41 -3.72 33.49
N PRO A 71 -24.11 -3.13 32.32
CA PRO A 71 -24.00 -3.86 31.06
C PRO A 71 -22.92 -4.96 31.12
N ARG A 72 -23.26 -6.18 30.69
CA ARG A 72 -22.33 -7.32 30.64
C ARG A 72 -21.72 -7.66 32.02
N TYR A 73 -22.42 -7.38 33.11
CA TYR A 73 -21.94 -7.76 34.44
C TYR A 73 -21.73 -9.28 34.54
N ASP A 74 -20.56 -9.68 35.01
CA ASP A 74 -20.22 -11.08 35.28
C ASP A 74 -20.16 -11.32 36.80
N PRO A 75 -21.11 -12.08 37.38
CA PRO A 75 -21.13 -12.35 38.81
C PRO A 75 -19.99 -13.28 39.26
N LEU A 76 -19.34 -13.99 38.35
CA LEU A 76 -18.23 -14.90 38.66
C LEU A 76 -16.88 -14.17 38.71
N MET A 77 -16.80 -12.94 38.20
CA MET A 77 -15.57 -12.15 38.19
C MET A 77 -15.29 -11.58 39.59
N GLY A 78 -14.04 -11.59 40.03
CA GLY A 78 -13.63 -11.00 41.31
C GLY A 78 -13.56 -9.46 41.26
N HIS A 79 -13.45 -8.82 42.44
CA HIS A 79 -13.21 -7.36 42.54
C HIS A 79 -11.90 -6.95 41.83
N ASP A 80 -10.81 -7.67 42.11
CA ASP A 80 -9.50 -7.40 41.53
C ASP A 80 -9.51 -7.57 40.00
N GLU A 81 -10.21 -8.60 39.52
CA GLU A 81 -10.37 -8.83 38.08
C GLU A 81 -11.21 -7.73 37.43
N ARG A 82 -12.35 -7.34 38.04
CA ARG A 82 -13.23 -6.28 37.51
C ARG A 82 -12.53 -4.93 37.41
N SER A 83 -11.62 -4.64 38.34
CA SER A 83 -10.84 -3.41 38.41
C SER A 83 -9.45 -3.50 37.75
N SER A 84 -9.13 -4.63 37.10
CA SER A 84 -7.86 -4.83 36.38
C SER A 84 -7.86 -4.22 34.98
N GLU A 85 -6.66 -3.99 34.43
CA GLU A 85 -6.45 -3.56 33.05
C GLU A 85 -6.92 -4.59 32.01
N SER A 86 -7.00 -5.87 32.41
CA SER A 86 -7.51 -6.94 31.55
C SER A 86 -9.00 -6.77 31.23
N ASN A 87 -9.75 -6.14 32.15
CA ASN A 87 -11.17 -5.81 32.00
C ASN A 87 -11.41 -4.40 31.41
N GLY A 88 -10.36 -3.67 31.05
CA GLY A 88 -10.46 -2.30 30.55
C GLY A 88 -10.13 -2.15 29.07
N ILE A 89 -10.86 -1.28 28.38
CA ILE A 89 -10.55 -0.81 27.02
C ILE A 89 -10.47 0.71 26.99
N TRP A 90 -9.44 1.27 26.34
CA TRP A 90 -9.28 2.72 26.22
C TRP A 90 -9.99 3.26 24.98
N THR A 91 -10.83 4.28 25.15
CA THR A 91 -11.62 4.87 24.06
C THR A 91 -11.71 6.38 24.19
N CYS A 92 -12.16 7.09 23.15
CA CYS A 92 -12.59 8.48 23.31
C CYS A 92 -13.96 8.53 24.00
N GLN A 93 -14.31 9.67 24.60
CA GLN A 93 -15.60 9.84 25.31
C GLN A 93 -16.84 9.41 24.50
N ILE A 94 -16.84 9.63 23.18
CA ILE A 94 -17.94 9.24 22.28
C ILE A 94 -18.10 7.70 22.28
N HIS A 95 -17.00 6.97 22.05
CA HIS A 95 -17.07 5.52 21.96
C HIS A 95 -17.17 4.86 23.34
N GLY A 96 -16.69 5.49 24.40
CA GLY A 96 -16.97 5.04 25.78
C GLY A 96 -18.47 5.01 26.05
N LYS A 97 -19.19 6.09 25.74
CA LYS A 97 -20.65 6.13 25.87
C LYS A 97 -21.35 5.13 24.95
N PHE A 98 -20.88 4.97 23.73
CA PHE A 98 -21.42 3.99 22.78
C PHE A 98 -21.33 2.55 23.32
N ILE A 99 -20.22 2.18 23.96
CA ILE A 99 -20.02 0.84 24.54
C ILE A 99 -21.02 0.55 25.66
N ASP A 100 -21.28 1.55 26.50
CA ASP A 100 -22.23 1.43 27.62
C ASP A 100 -23.68 1.30 27.14
N ASP A 101 -24.05 2.08 26.12
CA ASP A 101 -25.43 2.14 25.63
C ASP A 101 -25.82 0.98 24.70
N ASN A 102 -24.84 0.29 24.11
CA ASN A 102 -25.09 -0.72 23.06
C ASN A 102 -24.52 -2.10 23.42
N PRO A 103 -24.93 -2.74 24.54
CA PRO A 103 -24.38 -4.02 24.98
C PRO A 103 -24.68 -5.21 24.08
N SER A 104 -25.71 -5.14 23.24
CA SER A 104 -26.01 -6.17 22.23
C SER A 104 -25.00 -6.18 21.08
N VAL A 105 -24.39 -5.03 20.77
CA VAL A 105 -23.37 -4.89 19.72
C VAL A 105 -21.97 -4.99 20.32
N CYS A 106 -21.74 -4.30 21.43
CA CYS A 106 -20.47 -4.26 22.14
C CYS A 106 -20.42 -5.41 23.14
N THR A 107 -20.40 -6.66 22.67
CA THR A 107 -20.31 -7.85 23.54
C THR A 107 -18.93 -7.95 24.19
N THR A 108 -18.82 -8.72 25.28
CA THR A 108 -17.52 -9.00 25.95
C THR A 108 -16.48 -9.55 24.97
N GLU A 109 -16.89 -10.44 24.06
CA GLU A 109 -16.01 -11.02 23.04
C GLU A 109 -15.51 -9.96 22.06
N GLU A 110 -16.41 -9.12 21.55
CA GLU A 110 -16.05 -8.04 20.62
C GLU A 110 -15.13 -7.01 21.27
N LEU A 111 -15.41 -6.59 22.50
CA LEU A 111 -14.55 -5.63 23.21
C LEU A 111 -13.14 -6.19 23.48
N ARG A 112 -13.03 -7.48 23.84
CA ARG A 112 -11.73 -8.16 23.97
C ARG A 112 -11.00 -8.23 22.64
N ARG A 113 -11.72 -8.54 21.55
CA ARG A 113 -11.18 -8.55 20.19
C ARG A 113 -10.66 -7.17 19.78
N TRP A 114 -11.42 -6.11 20.03
CA TRP A 114 -11.02 -4.73 19.70
C TRP A 114 -9.78 -4.31 20.50
N LYS A 115 -9.77 -4.57 21.82
CA LYS A 115 -8.60 -4.33 22.68
C LYS A 115 -7.36 -5.04 22.15
N GLY A 116 -7.44 -6.34 21.88
CA GLY A 116 -6.31 -7.14 21.40
C GLY A 116 -5.79 -6.66 20.04
N GLN A 117 -6.69 -6.39 19.09
CA GLN A 117 -6.30 -5.85 17.76
C GLN A 117 -5.65 -4.48 17.87
N HIS A 118 -6.18 -3.59 18.72
CA HIS A 118 -5.65 -2.24 18.91
C HIS A 118 -4.28 -2.27 19.59
N GLU A 119 -4.13 -3.02 20.68
CA GLU A 119 -2.85 -3.11 21.39
C GLU A 119 -1.76 -3.75 20.52
N GLN A 120 -2.08 -4.77 19.72
CA GLN A 120 -1.13 -5.32 18.73
C GLN A 120 -0.75 -4.27 17.67
N TRP A 121 -1.73 -3.52 17.17
CA TRP A 121 -1.52 -2.45 16.21
C TRP A 121 -0.64 -1.31 16.75
N VAL A 122 -0.75 -0.98 18.06
CA VAL A 122 0.14 -0.05 18.74
C VAL A 122 1.54 -0.65 18.88
N PHE A 123 1.65 -1.91 19.32
CA PHE A 123 2.93 -2.61 19.47
C PHE A 123 3.71 -2.62 18.16
N ASP A 124 3.09 -3.03 17.05
CA ASP A 124 3.73 -3.09 15.74
C ASP A 124 4.27 -1.72 15.29
N ARG A 125 3.57 -0.62 15.63
CA ARG A 125 4.02 0.76 15.35
C ARG A 125 5.24 1.15 16.15
N VAL A 126 5.25 0.84 17.43
CA VAL A 126 6.40 1.14 18.31
C VAL A 126 7.59 0.28 17.92
N ALA A 127 7.38 -1.03 17.75
CA ALA A 127 8.42 -2.00 17.42
C ALA A 127 9.07 -1.76 16.04
N SER A 128 8.30 -1.26 15.07
CA SER A 128 8.83 -0.97 13.73
C SER A 128 9.70 0.29 13.68
N GLY A 129 9.57 1.23 14.61
CA GLY A 129 10.27 2.52 14.58
C GLY A 129 10.02 3.37 13.32
N ALA A 130 9.14 2.90 12.43
CA ALA A 130 8.85 3.48 11.14
C ALA A 130 7.84 4.61 11.35
N GLY A 131 8.35 5.82 11.64
CA GLY A 131 7.54 7.03 11.64
C GLY A 131 6.70 7.08 10.36
N PHE A 132 5.37 7.15 10.50
CA PHE A 132 4.40 7.09 9.40
C PHE A 132 4.72 6.00 8.37
N ALA A 133 4.26 4.76 8.58
CA ALA A 133 4.31 3.73 7.54
C ALA A 133 3.84 4.34 6.20
N LEU A 134 4.78 4.50 5.27
CA LEU A 134 4.53 5.09 3.97
C LEU A 134 3.41 4.27 3.33
N PRO A 135 2.25 4.89 3.02
CA PRO A 135 1.18 4.17 2.35
C PRO A 135 1.70 3.58 1.04
N GLY A 136 1.27 2.36 0.71
CA GLY A 136 1.68 1.63 -0.49
C GLY A 136 2.36 0.30 -0.17
N THR A 137 3.04 -0.27 -1.17
CA THR A 137 3.75 -1.54 -0.99
C THR A 137 5.05 -1.29 -0.25
N THR A 138 5.23 -1.97 0.88
CA THR A 138 6.33 -1.71 1.83
C THR A 138 7.29 -2.88 1.94
N ARG A 139 6.85 -4.09 1.58
CA ARG A 139 7.69 -5.28 1.65
C ARG A 139 7.33 -6.25 0.53
N VAL A 140 8.34 -6.85 -0.06
CA VAL A 140 8.20 -7.93 -1.05
C VAL A 140 9.14 -9.06 -0.68
N ARG A 141 8.62 -10.28 -0.68
CA ARG A 141 9.39 -11.52 -0.50
C ARG A 141 9.14 -12.44 -1.67
N PHE A 142 10.12 -13.22 -2.07
CA PHE A 142 9.93 -14.22 -3.10
C PHE A 142 10.99 -15.30 -3.02
N ASN A 143 10.71 -16.41 -3.68
CA ASN A 143 11.64 -17.52 -3.81
C ASN A 143 11.58 -18.09 -5.22
N ASN A 144 12.75 -18.38 -5.79
CA ASN A 144 12.90 -19.11 -7.05
C ASN A 144 12.07 -18.56 -8.22
N VAL A 145 12.27 -17.28 -8.58
CA VAL A 145 11.58 -16.62 -9.71
C VAL A 145 12.60 -16.14 -10.74
N GLY A 146 12.44 -16.59 -11.99
CA GLY A 146 13.34 -16.19 -13.07
C GLY A 146 14.81 -16.54 -12.79
N VAL A 147 15.69 -15.56 -12.96
CA VAL A 147 17.14 -15.69 -12.70
C VAL A 147 17.49 -15.64 -11.20
N LEU A 148 16.56 -15.20 -10.35
CA LEU A 148 16.78 -15.03 -8.92
C LEU A 148 16.38 -16.31 -8.19
N LYS A 149 17.37 -17.02 -7.65
CA LYS A 149 17.20 -18.30 -6.96
C LYS A 149 17.40 -18.13 -5.46
N GLY A 150 16.73 -18.95 -4.66
CA GLY A 150 16.72 -18.82 -3.21
C GLY A 150 15.70 -17.78 -2.72
N GLU A 151 15.63 -17.65 -1.40
CA GLU A 151 14.71 -16.77 -0.71
C GLU A 151 15.28 -15.35 -0.60
N HIS A 152 14.45 -14.38 -0.96
CA HIS A 152 14.81 -12.97 -1.00
C HIS A 152 13.71 -12.13 -0.37
N GLU A 153 14.11 -11.10 0.38
CA GLU A 153 13.23 -10.11 0.98
C GLU A 153 13.80 -8.71 0.73
N PHE A 154 12.94 -7.77 0.39
CA PHE A 154 13.31 -6.36 0.41
C PHE A 154 12.16 -5.48 0.90
N ARG A 155 12.58 -4.36 1.50
CA ARG A 155 11.68 -3.30 1.96
C ARG A 155 11.69 -2.16 0.96
N LEU A 156 10.50 -1.68 0.63
CA LEU A 156 10.30 -0.55 -0.25
C LEU A 156 10.00 0.68 0.58
N GLY A 157 10.69 1.77 0.26
CA GLY A 157 10.35 3.12 0.68
C GLY A 157 9.39 3.77 -0.31
N ARG A 158 9.29 5.09 -0.23
CA ARG A 158 8.53 5.89 -1.19
C ARG A 158 9.23 5.91 -2.53
N HIS A 159 10.52 6.23 -2.52
CA HIS A 159 11.35 6.19 -3.71
C HIS A 159 12.35 5.05 -3.56
N ASN A 160 12.57 4.31 -4.64
CA ASN A 160 13.41 3.13 -4.62
C ASN A 160 14.30 3.10 -5.86
N ILE A 161 15.54 2.69 -5.70
CA ILE A 161 16.49 2.51 -6.78
C ILE A 161 17.01 1.07 -6.72
N LEU A 162 16.77 0.31 -7.78
CA LEU A 162 17.26 -1.06 -7.96
C LEU A 162 18.41 -1.08 -8.95
N VAL A 163 19.60 -1.31 -8.44
CA VAL A 163 20.88 -1.28 -9.15
C VAL A 163 21.34 -2.70 -9.44
N GLY A 164 21.89 -2.93 -10.63
CA GLY A 164 22.73 -4.09 -10.92
C GLY A 164 23.06 -4.21 -12.40
N PRO A 165 23.96 -5.12 -12.81
CA PRO A 165 24.32 -5.27 -14.21
C PRO A 165 23.15 -5.80 -15.06
N ASN A 166 23.31 -5.80 -16.38
CA ASN A 166 22.39 -6.49 -17.27
C ASN A 166 22.22 -7.96 -16.84
N GLU A 167 21.02 -8.51 -17.01
CA GLU A 167 20.67 -9.88 -16.61
C GLU A 167 20.77 -10.19 -15.10
N ALA A 168 21.00 -9.18 -14.25
CA ALA A 168 21.02 -9.35 -12.80
C ALA A 168 19.64 -9.66 -12.20
N GLY A 169 18.55 -9.51 -12.96
CA GLY A 169 17.18 -9.79 -12.50
C GLY A 169 16.34 -8.56 -12.18
N LYS A 170 16.75 -7.34 -12.61
CA LYS A 170 15.99 -6.09 -12.38
C LYS A 170 14.54 -6.18 -12.87
N THR A 171 14.37 -6.58 -14.13
CA THR A 171 13.04 -6.83 -14.71
C THR A 171 12.26 -7.90 -13.97
N THR A 172 12.93 -8.95 -13.48
CA THR A 172 12.28 -9.97 -12.65
C THR A 172 11.69 -9.36 -11.38
N VAL A 173 12.43 -8.50 -10.68
CA VAL A 173 11.92 -7.78 -9.51
C VAL A 173 10.75 -6.86 -9.88
N ALA A 174 10.86 -6.09 -10.96
CA ALA A 174 9.79 -5.23 -11.44
C ALA A 174 8.50 -6.01 -11.75
N GLU A 175 8.61 -7.16 -12.41
CA GLU A 175 7.47 -8.02 -12.74
C GLU A 175 6.88 -8.71 -11.51
N ILE A 176 7.70 -9.12 -10.52
CA ILE A 176 7.20 -9.64 -9.23
C ILE A 176 6.32 -8.59 -8.54
N ILE A 177 6.78 -7.34 -8.46
CA ILE A 177 6.01 -6.25 -7.84
C ILE A 177 4.72 -6.01 -8.63
N SER A 178 4.83 -5.94 -9.96
CA SER A 178 3.71 -5.68 -10.86
C SER A 178 2.64 -6.77 -10.83
N ALA A 179 3.02 -8.04 -10.64
CA ALA A 179 2.12 -9.18 -10.66
C ALA A 179 0.97 -9.05 -9.65
N PHE A 180 1.20 -8.38 -8.51
CA PHE A 180 0.17 -8.16 -7.49
C PHE A 180 -0.96 -7.24 -7.94
N SER A 181 -0.74 -6.36 -8.93
CA SER A 181 -1.82 -5.54 -9.50
C SER A 181 -2.81 -6.35 -10.32
N GLY A 182 -2.48 -7.60 -10.69
CA GLY A 182 -3.32 -8.45 -11.52
C GLY A 182 -3.37 -8.05 -12.98
N GLY A 183 -4.46 -8.47 -13.66
CA GLY A 183 -4.73 -8.12 -15.05
C GLY A 183 -3.57 -8.44 -15.99
N VAL A 184 -3.16 -7.44 -16.77
CA VAL A 184 -2.06 -7.55 -17.73
C VAL A 184 -0.74 -7.96 -17.06
N HIS A 185 -0.44 -7.45 -15.88
CA HIS A 185 0.82 -7.75 -15.19
C HIS A 185 0.89 -9.19 -14.69
N TRP A 186 -0.20 -9.71 -14.12
CA TRP A 186 -0.25 -11.12 -13.73
C TRP A 186 -0.11 -12.04 -14.95
N ASN A 187 -0.81 -11.72 -16.03
CA ASN A 187 -0.75 -12.51 -17.26
C ASN A 187 0.67 -12.56 -17.84
N TRP A 188 1.35 -11.41 -17.93
CA TRP A 188 2.74 -11.34 -18.39
C TRP A 188 3.70 -12.08 -17.47
N PHE A 189 3.60 -11.85 -16.16
CA PHE A 189 4.43 -12.54 -15.16
C PHE A 189 4.28 -14.07 -15.27
N ASN A 190 3.03 -14.55 -15.29
CA ASN A 190 2.75 -15.98 -15.37
C ASN A 190 3.18 -16.59 -16.72
N GLN A 191 3.03 -15.85 -17.82
CA GLN A 191 3.49 -16.28 -19.15
C GLN A 191 5.02 -16.38 -19.20
N ARG A 192 5.72 -15.37 -18.68
CA ARG A 192 7.18 -15.29 -18.74
C ARG A 192 7.88 -16.33 -17.88
N PHE A 193 7.38 -16.56 -16.66
CA PHE A 193 8.04 -17.45 -15.71
C PHE A 193 7.39 -18.83 -15.59
N GLY A 194 6.25 -19.05 -16.26
CA GLY A 194 5.47 -20.29 -16.09
C GLY A 194 5.09 -20.52 -14.63
N PHE A 195 4.88 -19.44 -13.86
CA PHE A 195 4.86 -19.48 -12.40
C PHE A 195 3.82 -20.47 -11.86
N SER A 196 2.58 -20.41 -12.35
CA SER A 196 1.51 -21.33 -11.95
C SER A 196 1.75 -22.78 -12.37
N LYS A 197 2.70 -23.04 -13.28
CA LYS A 197 2.96 -24.38 -13.84
C LYS A 197 4.14 -25.09 -13.19
N SER A 198 4.96 -24.41 -12.38
CA SER A 198 6.22 -24.96 -11.83
C SER A 198 6.16 -25.25 -10.32
N ALA A 199 5.10 -25.94 -9.87
CA ALA A 199 4.89 -26.23 -8.44
C ALA A 199 6.05 -27.02 -7.78
N ALA A 200 6.88 -27.73 -8.55
CA ALA A 200 8.01 -28.51 -8.05
C ALA A 200 9.13 -27.64 -7.43
N SER A 201 9.19 -26.34 -7.75
CA SER A 201 10.32 -25.47 -7.40
C SER A 201 10.16 -24.70 -6.08
N ARG A 202 9.09 -24.94 -5.31
CA ARG A 202 8.73 -24.18 -4.09
C ARG A 202 8.73 -22.66 -4.30
N SER A 203 8.45 -22.19 -5.51
CA SER A 203 8.41 -20.76 -5.80
C SER A 203 7.27 -20.08 -5.05
N TYR A 204 7.48 -18.85 -4.62
CA TYR A 204 6.40 -17.99 -4.14
C TYR A 204 6.76 -16.53 -4.37
N ILE A 205 5.74 -15.68 -4.38
CA ILE A 205 5.89 -14.24 -4.25
C ILE A 205 4.95 -13.76 -3.16
N THR A 206 5.36 -12.76 -2.39
CA THR A 206 4.57 -12.16 -1.31
C THR A 206 4.78 -10.66 -1.33
N ALA A 207 3.72 -9.89 -1.18
CA ALA A 207 3.80 -8.44 -1.04
C ALA A 207 2.93 -7.97 0.12
N THR A 208 3.45 -7.01 0.88
CA THR A 208 2.75 -6.32 1.95
C THR A 208 2.47 -4.89 1.51
N SER A 209 1.19 -4.52 1.49
CA SER A 209 0.75 -3.14 1.29
C SER A 209 0.23 -2.58 2.61
N THR A 210 0.67 -1.38 2.95
CA THR A 210 0.29 -0.69 4.18
C THR A 210 -0.49 0.56 3.82
N THR A 211 -1.58 0.82 4.53
CA THR A 211 -2.33 2.06 4.47
C THR A 211 -2.16 2.80 5.80
N ASN A 212 -2.72 4.01 5.92
CA ASN A 212 -2.81 4.68 7.23
C ASN A 212 -3.52 3.79 8.26
N ASP A 213 -4.43 2.93 7.76
CA ASP A 213 -5.29 2.14 8.59
C ASP A 213 -4.69 0.77 8.92
N PHE A 214 -4.47 -0.05 7.93
CA PHE A 214 -4.11 -1.44 8.11
C PHE A 214 -2.93 -1.83 7.24
N SER A 215 -2.32 -2.97 7.56
CA SER A 215 -1.39 -3.65 6.66
C SER A 215 -2.05 -4.92 6.14
N LEU A 216 -1.80 -5.23 4.87
CA LEU A 216 -2.32 -6.41 4.21
C LEU A 216 -1.19 -7.12 3.47
N THR A 217 -1.04 -8.42 3.72
CA THR A 217 -0.04 -9.26 3.06
C THR A 217 -0.73 -10.26 2.14
N VAL A 218 -0.30 -10.30 0.88
CA VAL A 218 -0.74 -11.28 -0.12
C VAL A 218 0.42 -12.20 -0.44
N ALA A 219 0.21 -13.51 -0.39
CA ALA A 219 1.16 -14.51 -0.86
C ALA A 219 0.56 -15.32 -2.02
N LEU A 220 1.33 -15.49 -3.09
CA LEU A 220 0.99 -16.26 -4.28
C LEU A 220 2.02 -17.37 -4.45
N SER A 221 1.55 -18.62 -4.58
CA SER A 221 2.43 -19.78 -4.78
C SER A 221 1.77 -20.82 -5.69
N PRO A 222 2.50 -21.51 -6.57
CA PRO A 222 1.96 -22.63 -7.31
C PRO A 222 1.80 -23.83 -6.38
N GLN A 223 0.64 -24.50 -6.45
CA GLN A 223 0.38 -25.75 -5.75
C GLN A 223 0.06 -26.87 -6.72
N ALA A 224 0.65 -28.04 -6.48
CA ALA A 224 0.32 -29.27 -7.19
C ALA A 224 -0.91 -29.90 -6.53
N ARG A 225 -1.97 -30.15 -7.32
CA ARG A 225 -3.10 -30.93 -6.83
C ARG A 225 -2.74 -32.41 -6.88
N ALA A 226 -2.86 -33.12 -5.76
CA ALA A 226 -2.76 -34.58 -5.75
C ALA A 226 -3.91 -35.15 -6.60
N THR A 227 -3.60 -35.76 -7.74
CA THR A 227 -4.58 -36.52 -8.50
C THR A 227 -4.81 -37.87 -7.82
N SER A 228 -6.06 -38.30 -7.70
CA SER A 228 -6.34 -39.65 -7.21
C SER A 228 -5.69 -40.66 -8.17
N ARG A 229 -5.16 -41.77 -7.64
CA ARG A 229 -4.55 -42.87 -8.43
C ARG A 229 -5.42 -43.37 -9.59
N LYS A 230 -6.73 -43.08 -9.60
CA LYS A 230 -7.69 -43.56 -10.62
C LYS A 230 -7.74 -42.71 -11.89
N THR A 231 -7.18 -41.50 -11.92
CA THR A 231 -7.27 -40.61 -13.10
C THR A 231 -5.92 -40.51 -13.81
N LYS A 232 -5.85 -40.94 -15.08
CA LYS A 232 -4.66 -40.77 -15.98
C LYS A 232 -4.36 -39.30 -16.35
N LYS A 233 -5.06 -38.32 -15.76
CA LYS A 233 -4.80 -36.91 -16.04
C LYS A 233 -3.53 -36.45 -15.31
N PRO A 234 -2.64 -35.70 -15.98
CA PRO A 234 -1.50 -35.10 -15.30
C PRO A 234 -1.99 -34.19 -14.16
N PRO A 235 -1.21 -34.03 -13.07
CA PRO A 235 -1.56 -33.14 -11.98
C PRO A 235 -1.76 -31.72 -12.52
N GLU A 236 -2.94 -31.15 -12.25
CA GLU A 236 -3.24 -29.76 -12.58
C GLU A 236 -2.64 -28.87 -11.49
N ASN A 237 -1.69 -28.03 -11.88
CA ASN A 237 -1.13 -27.01 -11.01
C ASN A 237 -2.05 -25.79 -11.00
N TYR A 238 -2.31 -25.24 -9.81
CA TYR A 238 -3.11 -24.03 -9.63
C TYR A 238 -2.37 -23.00 -8.80
N LEU A 239 -2.83 -21.75 -8.86
CA LEU A 239 -2.31 -20.68 -8.02
C LEU A 239 -2.98 -20.72 -6.65
N HIS A 240 -2.21 -20.98 -5.61
CA HIS A 240 -2.63 -20.80 -4.24
C HIS A 240 -2.41 -19.35 -3.79
N ILE A 241 -3.46 -18.78 -3.21
CA ILE A 241 -3.52 -17.37 -2.81
C ILE A 241 -3.83 -17.33 -1.33
N GLN A 242 -3.00 -16.58 -0.58
CA GLN A 242 -3.24 -16.29 0.82
C GLN A 242 -3.30 -14.78 1.04
N VAL A 243 -4.29 -14.32 1.81
CA VAL A 243 -4.44 -12.94 2.25
C VAL A 243 -4.42 -12.92 3.76
N ASN A 244 -3.41 -12.26 4.34
CA ASN A 244 -3.13 -12.26 5.78
C ASN A 244 -3.06 -13.68 6.38
N GLY A 245 -2.46 -14.61 5.63
CA GLY A 245 -2.33 -16.02 6.02
C GLY A 245 -3.58 -16.89 5.79
N ASN A 246 -4.72 -16.29 5.43
CA ASN A 246 -5.94 -17.05 5.14
C ASN A 246 -6.02 -17.41 3.66
N VAL A 247 -6.46 -18.62 3.36
CA VAL A 247 -6.71 -19.06 1.97
C VAL A 247 -7.81 -18.20 1.36
N ALA A 248 -7.56 -17.65 0.18
CA ALA A 248 -8.50 -16.79 -0.52
C ALA A 248 -8.69 -17.26 -1.98
N ALA A 249 -9.86 -16.96 -2.54
CA ALA A 249 -10.14 -17.22 -3.96
C ALA A 249 -9.47 -16.18 -4.88
N ASP A 250 -9.26 -14.96 -4.39
CA ASP A 250 -8.57 -13.87 -5.07
C ASP A 250 -7.90 -12.94 -4.03
N TRP A 251 -7.13 -11.95 -4.48
CA TRP A 251 -6.49 -10.96 -3.62
C TRP A 251 -6.87 -9.51 -3.98
N PRO A 252 -6.82 -8.57 -3.02
CA PRO A 252 -7.27 -7.20 -3.24
C PRO A 252 -6.27 -6.39 -4.09
N ARG A 253 -6.33 -6.57 -5.41
CA ARG A 253 -5.48 -5.90 -6.43
C ARG A 253 -5.48 -4.38 -6.32
N THR A 254 -6.58 -3.80 -5.87
CA THR A 254 -6.76 -2.36 -5.68
C THR A 254 -5.78 -1.74 -4.68
N LEU A 255 -5.16 -2.56 -3.81
CA LEU A 255 -4.12 -2.14 -2.86
C LEU A 255 -2.69 -2.21 -3.43
N PHE A 256 -2.53 -2.77 -4.64
CA PHE A 256 -1.25 -2.99 -5.31
C PHE A 256 -1.30 -2.41 -6.71
N ARG A 257 -1.54 -1.10 -6.85
CA ARG A 257 -1.63 -0.48 -8.16
C ARG A 257 -0.23 -0.18 -8.68
N VAL A 258 0.06 -0.63 -9.89
CA VAL A 258 1.39 -0.49 -10.50
C VAL A 258 1.24 0.03 -11.91
N VAL A 259 2.06 1.00 -12.28
CA VAL A 259 2.39 1.31 -13.68
C VAL A 259 3.83 0.87 -13.87
N ASN A 260 4.04 -0.15 -14.68
CA ASN A 260 5.36 -0.69 -15.02
C ASN A 260 5.72 -0.33 -16.48
N LEU A 261 6.58 0.67 -16.63
CA LEU A 261 7.09 1.09 -17.92
C LEU A 261 8.35 0.29 -18.24
N GLU A 262 8.14 -0.87 -18.86
CA GLU A 262 9.18 -1.75 -19.40
C GLU A 262 9.38 -1.52 -20.92
N ASP A 263 10.38 -2.17 -21.49
CA ASP A 263 10.59 -2.29 -22.94
C ASP A 263 9.44 -3.00 -23.67
N GLN A 264 8.51 -3.72 -23.00
CA GLN A 264 7.39 -4.42 -23.66
C GLN A 264 6.38 -3.49 -24.36
N LEU A 265 6.26 -2.25 -23.89
CA LEU A 265 5.54 -1.17 -24.57
C LEU A 265 6.24 -0.75 -25.88
N ASN A 266 7.50 -1.15 -26.03
CA ASN A 266 8.41 -0.85 -27.11
C ASN A 266 8.92 -2.11 -27.88
N LEU A 267 8.42 -3.32 -27.56
CA LEU A 267 8.93 -4.54 -28.18
C LEU A 267 8.52 -4.64 -29.66
N ARG A 268 9.58 -4.82 -30.48
CA ARG A 268 9.72 -4.87 -31.95
C ARG A 268 9.88 -3.53 -32.66
N HIS A 269 10.78 -3.53 -33.66
CA HIS A 269 10.90 -2.54 -34.73
C HIS A 269 9.51 -2.15 -35.25
N GLY A 270 8.99 -1.08 -34.67
CA GLY A 270 7.72 -0.48 -35.03
C GLY A 270 7.91 1.02 -35.03
N ASP A 271 7.28 1.67 -36.00
CA ASP A 271 7.22 3.13 -36.13
C ASP A 271 6.71 3.76 -34.81
N PRO A 272 7.18 4.97 -34.39
CA PRO A 272 6.82 5.54 -33.09
C PRO A 272 5.31 5.69 -32.87
N LYS A 273 4.51 5.82 -33.94
CA LYS A 273 3.04 5.77 -33.87
C LYS A 273 2.51 4.48 -33.25
N THR A 274 3.06 3.33 -33.62
CA THR A 274 2.67 2.03 -33.07
C THR A 274 3.06 1.91 -31.59
N ARG A 275 4.18 2.53 -31.19
CA ARG A 275 4.65 2.54 -29.81
C ARG A 275 3.74 3.36 -28.91
N PHE A 276 3.39 4.58 -29.33
CA PHE A 276 2.45 5.42 -28.59
C PHE A 276 1.09 4.72 -28.41
N ALA A 277 0.53 4.14 -29.48
CA ALA A 277 -0.74 3.42 -29.39
C ALA A 277 -0.68 2.20 -28.45
N LYS A 278 0.42 1.44 -28.46
CA LYS A 278 0.64 0.34 -27.51
C LYS A 278 0.71 0.83 -26.07
N ALA A 279 1.40 1.95 -25.82
CA ALA A 279 1.50 2.56 -24.50
C ALA A 279 0.13 3.04 -24.00
N ILE A 280 -0.67 3.69 -24.84
CA ILE A 280 -2.03 4.10 -24.48
C ILE A 280 -2.91 2.89 -24.16
N ARG A 281 -2.87 1.83 -24.98
CA ARG A 281 -3.60 0.58 -24.69
C ARG A 281 -3.18 -0.05 -23.38
N TYR A 282 -1.88 -0.05 -23.10
CA TYR A 282 -1.38 -0.55 -21.83
C TYR A 282 -1.92 0.26 -20.65
N LEU A 283 -1.81 1.59 -20.70
CA LEU A 283 -2.33 2.46 -19.65
C LEU A 283 -3.85 2.29 -19.50
N ALA A 284 -4.60 2.19 -20.60
CA ALA A 284 -6.03 1.89 -20.58
C ALA A 284 -6.33 0.61 -19.78
N ASN A 285 -5.60 -0.47 -20.02
CA ASN A 285 -5.74 -1.72 -19.25
C ASN A 285 -5.37 -1.56 -17.77
N VAL A 286 -4.25 -0.90 -17.47
CA VAL A 286 -3.77 -0.72 -16.09
C VAL A 286 -4.74 0.12 -15.26
N PHE A 287 -5.29 1.17 -15.85
CA PHE A 287 -6.24 2.05 -15.17
C PHE A 287 -7.69 1.58 -15.28
N SER A 288 -7.96 0.46 -15.98
CA SER A 288 -9.31 -0.04 -16.27
C SER A 288 -10.20 1.01 -16.96
N ILE A 289 -9.63 1.75 -17.90
CA ILE A 289 -10.29 2.78 -18.71
C ILE A 289 -10.43 2.21 -20.14
N ASP A 290 -11.54 2.48 -20.82
CA ASP A 290 -11.65 2.18 -22.24
C ASP A 290 -10.57 2.92 -23.05
N GLU A 291 -9.94 2.25 -24.02
CA GLU A 291 -8.84 2.83 -24.82
C GLU A 291 -9.29 4.09 -25.56
N THR A 292 -10.53 4.13 -26.06
CA THR A 292 -11.09 5.30 -26.75
C THR A 292 -11.33 6.43 -25.76
N THR A 293 -11.88 6.15 -24.58
CA THR A 293 -12.07 7.15 -23.51
C THR A 293 -10.75 7.74 -23.03
N LEU A 294 -9.75 6.90 -22.73
CA LEU A 294 -8.42 7.39 -22.35
C LEU A 294 -7.84 8.26 -23.46
N PHE A 295 -7.90 7.78 -24.70
CA PHE A 295 -7.41 8.52 -25.85
C PHE A 295 -8.19 9.82 -26.09
N GLN A 296 -9.46 9.91 -25.69
CA GLN A 296 -10.24 11.15 -25.74
C GLN A 296 -9.86 12.12 -24.62
N SER A 297 -9.63 11.62 -23.41
CA SER A 297 -9.28 12.45 -22.25
C SER A 297 -7.95 13.19 -22.40
N ILE A 298 -6.96 12.56 -23.05
CA ILE A 298 -5.65 13.15 -23.33
C ILE A 298 -5.69 14.26 -24.41
N ARG A 299 -6.87 14.61 -24.95
CA ARG A 299 -7.05 15.58 -26.04
C ARG A 299 -7.45 16.98 -25.59
N GLU A 300 -7.99 17.12 -24.38
CA GLU A 300 -8.51 18.41 -23.92
C GLU A 300 -7.37 19.38 -23.57
N GLU A 301 -7.49 20.65 -23.94
CA GLU A 301 -6.51 21.69 -23.59
C GLU A 301 -6.31 21.83 -22.08
N THR A 302 -7.22 21.31 -21.25
CA THR A 302 -7.12 21.20 -19.78
C THR A 302 -6.06 20.18 -19.30
N TYR A 303 -5.50 19.36 -20.20
CA TYR A 303 -4.18 18.73 -20.02
C TYR A 303 -3.03 19.78 -20.02
N ALA A 304 -3.33 21.08 -19.96
CA ALA A 304 -2.37 22.19 -20.02
C ALA A 304 -1.25 22.16 -18.98
N ASN A 305 -1.44 21.50 -17.82
CA ASN A 305 -0.43 21.36 -16.77
C ASN A 305 -0.28 19.89 -16.39
N THR A 306 0.67 19.24 -17.06
CA THR A 306 1.12 17.89 -16.75
C THR A 306 2.28 17.92 -15.78
N ALA A 307 2.60 16.76 -15.20
CA ALA A 307 3.62 16.67 -14.18
C ALA A 307 4.98 17.06 -14.75
N LEU A 308 5.34 16.57 -15.94
CA LEU A 308 6.61 16.85 -16.62
C LEU A 308 6.56 18.10 -17.51
N GLY A 309 5.38 18.57 -17.91
CA GLY A 309 5.18 19.82 -18.67
C GLY A 309 4.84 19.60 -20.14
N TYR A 310 4.70 18.36 -20.59
CA TYR A 310 4.25 18.05 -21.95
C TYR A 310 2.81 18.51 -22.16
N ARG A 311 2.49 19.06 -23.34
CA ARG A 311 1.11 19.41 -23.70
C ARG A 311 0.65 18.56 -24.87
N PHE A 312 -0.62 18.16 -24.86
CA PHE A 312 -1.20 17.23 -25.81
C PHE A 312 -2.39 17.90 -26.50
N ARG A 313 -2.52 17.69 -27.81
CA ARG A 313 -3.70 18.13 -28.58
C ARG A 313 -4.07 17.11 -29.64
N GLN A 314 -5.34 17.08 -30.04
CA GLN A 314 -5.78 16.27 -31.17
C GLN A 314 -5.63 17.03 -32.48
N SER A 315 -5.02 16.42 -33.50
CA SER A 315 -4.98 17.01 -34.86
C SER A 315 -6.05 16.43 -35.78
N THR A 316 -6.30 15.12 -35.75
CA THR A 316 -7.41 14.46 -36.46
C THR A 316 -7.96 13.27 -35.67
N LYS A 317 -9.04 12.63 -36.14
CA LYS A 317 -9.60 11.41 -35.53
C LYS A 317 -8.47 10.38 -35.33
N ASN A 318 -8.14 10.11 -34.08
CA ASN A 318 -7.09 9.17 -33.64
C ASN A 318 -5.63 9.61 -33.88
N LYS A 319 -5.36 10.91 -34.01
CA LYS A 319 -3.98 11.46 -34.04
C LYS A 319 -3.77 12.51 -32.97
N ILE A 320 -2.67 12.38 -32.24
CA ILE A 320 -2.24 13.29 -31.17
C ILE A 320 -0.95 13.97 -31.60
N GLU A 321 -0.88 15.25 -31.30
CA GLU A 321 0.34 16.04 -31.40
C GLU A 321 0.76 16.49 -30.00
N ILE A 322 2.06 16.60 -29.79
CA ILE A 322 2.69 16.75 -28.48
C ILE A 322 3.64 17.95 -28.54
N LEU A 323 3.48 18.88 -27.61
CA LEU A 323 4.44 19.96 -27.36
C LEU A 323 5.42 19.49 -26.28
N VAL A 324 6.70 19.44 -26.64
CA VAL A 324 7.79 19.07 -25.73
C VAL A 324 8.18 20.29 -24.87
N PRO A 325 8.38 20.14 -23.54
CA PRO A 325 8.66 21.26 -22.64
C PRO A 325 10.15 21.67 -22.65
N ASP A 326 10.70 21.97 -23.83
CA ASP A 326 12.10 22.38 -24.00
C ASP A 326 12.27 23.78 -24.62
N GLY A 327 11.18 24.56 -24.61
CA GLY A 327 11.13 25.92 -25.16
C GLY A 327 10.60 26.02 -26.58
N ARG A 328 10.39 24.90 -27.29
CA ARG A 328 9.71 24.91 -28.59
C ARG A 328 8.25 25.36 -28.45
N THR A 329 7.70 25.97 -29.49
CA THR A 329 6.33 26.53 -29.51
C THR A 329 5.37 25.79 -30.44
N PHE A 330 5.84 24.74 -31.11
CA PHE A 330 5.07 23.97 -32.08
C PHE A 330 4.86 22.52 -31.62
N PHE A 331 3.69 21.97 -31.92
CA PHE A 331 3.37 20.57 -31.61
C PHE A 331 3.97 19.63 -32.66
N LEU A 332 4.47 18.49 -32.20
CA LEU A 332 5.01 17.42 -33.03
C LEU A 332 4.05 16.25 -33.08
N ARG A 333 3.98 15.58 -34.23
CA ARG A 333 3.29 14.28 -34.31
C ARG A 333 4.07 13.22 -33.55
N THR A 334 3.38 12.18 -33.08
CA THR A 334 4.01 11.07 -32.35
C THR A 334 5.15 10.39 -33.12
N GLU A 335 5.03 10.29 -34.44
CA GLU A 335 6.05 9.78 -35.36
C GLU A 335 7.30 10.67 -35.50
N SER A 336 7.18 11.95 -35.14
CA SER A 336 8.27 12.93 -35.23
C SER A 336 9.04 13.10 -33.92
N LEU A 337 8.60 12.45 -32.84
CA LEU A 337 9.29 12.48 -31.55
C LEU A 337 10.50 11.54 -31.57
N SER A 338 11.60 11.99 -30.97
CA SER A 338 12.69 11.12 -30.58
C SER A 338 12.22 10.05 -29.58
N SER A 339 13.00 8.98 -29.44
CA SER A 339 12.67 7.91 -28.50
C SER A 339 12.56 8.42 -27.05
N SER A 340 13.43 9.34 -26.64
CA SER A 340 13.42 9.94 -25.30
C SER A 340 12.20 10.82 -25.07
N GLU A 341 11.84 11.68 -26.03
CA GLU A 341 10.66 12.54 -25.92
C GLU A 341 9.37 11.72 -25.84
N LEU A 342 9.27 10.65 -26.64
CA LEU A 342 8.13 9.75 -26.58
C LEU A 342 8.04 9.03 -25.22
N CYS A 343 9.17 8.55 -24.70
CA CYS A 343 9.24 7.89 -23.39
C CYS A 343 8.76 8.83 -22.26
N LEU A 344 9.26 10.07 -22.24
CA LEU A 344 8.86 11.06 -21.24
C LEU A 344 7.40 11.50 -21.39
N ALA A 345 6.89 11.63 -22.61
CA ALA A 345 5.48 11.92 -22.84
C ALA A 345 4.57 10.81 -22.26
N ILE A 346 4.97 9.53 -22.40
CA ILE A 346 4.24 8.40 -21.81
C ILE A 346 4.29 8.43 -20.28
N VAL A 347 5.45 8.74 -19.69
CA VAL A 347 5.56 8.93 -18.23
C VAL A 347 4.63 10.05 -17.77
N ASP A 348 4.58 11.15 -18.51
CA ASP A 348 3.77 12.31 -18.12
C ASP A 348 2.27 12.01 -18.14
N ILE A 349 1.80 11.26 -19.16
CA ILE A 349 0.43 10.74 -19.21
C ILE A 349 0.16 9.82 -18.01
N ALA A 350 1.06 8.87 -17.73
CA ALA A 350 0.92 7.96 -16.60
C ALA A 350 0.83 8.72 -15.27
N LEU A 351 1.70 9.70 -15.05
CA LEU A 351 1.68 10.55 -13.86
C LEU A 351 0.37 11.31 -13.72
N LYS A 352 -0.15 11.87 -14.82
CA LYS A 352 -1.44 12.57 -14.78
C LYS A 352 -2.58 11.64 -14.38
N LEU A 353 -2.61 10.42 -14.91
CA LEU A 353 -3.61 9.42 -14.54
C LEU A 353 -3.49 9.00 -13.07
N ILE A 354 -2.28 8.80 -12.57
CA ILE A 354 -2.02 8.51 -11.14
C ILE A 354 -2.50 9.66 -10.26
N LEU A 355 -2.09 10.90 -10.55
CA LEU A 355 -2.43 12.06 -9.73
C LEU A 355 -3.94 12.34 -9.72
N SER A 356 -4.62 12.01 -10.82
CA SER A 356 -6.08 12.14 -10.97
C SER A 356 -6.88 10.97 -10.37
N SER A 357 -6.21 9.92 -9.88
CA SER A 357 -6.89 8.78 -9.24
C SER A 357 -7.43 9.14 -7.85
N ALA A 358 -8.20 8.22 -7.23
CA ALA A 358 -8.88 8.50 -5.96
C ALA A 358 -7.87 8.89 -4.86
N PRO A 359 -8.26 9.74 -3.87
CA PRO A 359 -7.35 10.22 -2.82
C PRO A 359 -6.60 9.12 -2.04
N HIS A 360 -7.21 7.93 -1.92
CA HIS A 360 -6.65 6.80 -1.18
C HIS A 360 -5.85 5.83 -2.05
N ASP A 361 -5.86 5.99 -3.38
CA ASP A 361 -5.14 5.11 -4.28
C ASP A 361 -3.62 5.32 -4.15
N GLN A 362 -2.90 4.24 -3.90
CA GLN A 362 -1.43 4.23 -3.83
C GLN A 362 -0.90 3.50 -5.06
N TRP A 363 -0.02 4.17 -5.81
CA TRP A 363 0.53 3.69 -7.06
C TRP A 363 2.04 3.54 -6.95
N ILE A 364 2.57 2.47 -7.54
CA ILE A 364 4.00 2.33 -7.82
C ILE A 364 4.23 2.62 -9.30
N LEU A 365 5.04 3.63 -9.59
CA LEU A 365 5.59 3.87 -10.91
C LEU A 365 6.96 3.19 -11.02
N ILE A 366 7.02 2.10 -11.79
CA ILE A 366 8.26 1.39 -12.09
C ILE A 366 8.79 1.87 -13.44
N LEU A 367 10.02 2.37 -13.44
CA LEU A 367 10.78 2.71 -14.63
C LEU A 367 11.89 1.67 -14.79
N ASP A 368 11.68 0.67 -15.64
CA ASP A 368 12.62 -0.44 -15.80
C ASP A 368 13.91 0.02 -16.54
N SER A 369 14.96 -0.77 -16.41
CA SER A 369 16.25 -0.67 -17.08
C SER A 369 16.13 -0.55 -18.60
N GLY A 370 15.17 -1.23 -19.24
CA GLY A 370 14.90 -1.06 -20.66
C GLY A 370 14.37 0.32 -21.04
N PHE A 371 13.60 0.96 -20.15
CA PHE A 371 13.12 2.33 -20.31
C PHE A 371 14.29 3.31 -20.10
N PHE A 372 15.07 3.12 -19.04
CA PHE A 372 16.20 3.99 -18.72
C PHE A 372 17.33 3.94 -19.73
N GLY A 373 17.66 2.78 -20.30
CA GLY A 373 18.78 2.63 -21.25
C GLY A 373 18.70 3.53 -22.49
N ARG A 374 17.57 4.19 -22.74
CA ARG A 374 17.36 5.11 -23.88
C ARG A 374 17.47 6.60 -23.52
N LEU A 375 17.44 6.92 -22.23
CA LEU A 375 17.54 8.30 -21.76
C LEU A 375 19.01 8.71 -21.58
N THR A 376 19.32 9.97 -21.88
CA THR A 376 20.63 10.53 -21.52
C THR A 376 20.75 10.64 -20.01
N LEU A 377 21.97 10.60 -19.46
CA LEU A 377 22.18 10.75 -18.01
C LEU A 377 21.48 12.02 -17.47
N LYS A 378 21.65 13.16 -18.15
CA LYS A 378 20.96 14.42 -17.82
C LYS A 378 19.44 14.25 -17.71
N THR A 379 18.83 13.58 -18.68
CA THR A 379 17.38 13.33 -18.68
C THR A 379 16.94 12.42 -17.54
N LYS A 380 17.72 11.38 -17.20
CA LYS A 380 17.44 10.50 -16.06
C LYS A 380 17.45 11.29 -14.76
N THR A 381 18.49 12.11 -14.60
CA THR A 381 18.72 12.97 -13.46
C THR A 381 17.58 13.96 -13.24
N GLU A 382 17.17 14.67 -14.29
CA GLU A 382 16.03 15.61 -14.24
C GLU A 382 14.72 14.89 -13.90
N LEU A 383 14.47 13.73 -14.53
CA LEU A 383 13.28 12.92 -14.26
C LEU A 383 13.25 12.42 -12.80
N PHE A 384 14.39 11.89 -12.32
CA PHE A 384 14.53 11.43 -10.95
C PHE A 384 14.27 12.56 -9.96
N SER A 385 14.99 13.68 -10.08
CA SER A 385 14.83 14.84 -9.20
C SER A 385 13.39 15.34 -9.18
N LYS A 386 12.71 15.32 -10.33
CA LYS A 386 11.32 15.75 -10.44
C LYS A 386 10.36 14.77 -9.75
N LEU A 387 10.53 13.47 -10.00
CA LEU A 387 9.70 12.43 -9.40
C LEU A 387 9.86 12.35 -7.88
N THR A 388 11.08 12.53 -7.37
CA THR A 388 11.35 12.53 -5.92
C THR A 388 10.96 13.84 -5.23
N SER A 389 10.71 14.90 -6.00
CA SER A 389 10.19 16.18 -5.45
C SER A 389 8.68 16.18 -5.23
N PHE A 390 7.95 15.18 -5.76
CA PHE A 390 6.51 15.11 -5.57
C PHE A 390 6.19 14.81 -4.10
N ASN A 391 5.60 15.79 -3.43
CA ASN A 391 5.11 15.63 -2.06
C ASN A 391 3.80 14.82 -1.97
N ASP A 392 3.16 14.49 -3.10
CA ASP A 392 1.95 13.66 -3.13
C ASP A 392 2.24 12.22 -2.70
N ARG A 393 1.62 11.80 -1.57
CA ARG A 393 1.83 10.48 -0.98
C ARG A 393 1.35 9.33 -1.87
N LYS A 394 0.54 9.60 -2.90
CA LYS A 394 0.01 8.57 -3.82
C LYS A 394 1.07 7.85 -4.64
N ILE A 395 2.28 8.41 -4.80
CA ILE A 395 3.29 7.88 -5.71
C ILE A 395 4.46 7.29 -4.95
N GLN A 396 4.63 5.99 -5.09
CA GLN A 396 5.90 5.31 -4.90
C GLN A 396 6.62 5.14 -6.24
N THR A 397 7.94 5.17 -6.25
CA THR A 397 8.73 4.95 -7.47
C THR A 397 9.74 3.83 -7.30
N LEU A 398 10.00 3.11 -8.39
CA LEU A 398 11.11 2.17 -8.51
C LEU A 398 11.88 2.46 -9.79
N PHE A 399 13.14 2.84 -9.63
CA PHE A 399 14.06 3.12 -10.73
C PHE A 399 15.02 1.95 -10.90
N CYS A 400 14.96 1.24 -12.02
CA CYS A 400 15.88 0.14 -12.30
C CYS A 400 17.05 0.62 -13.16
N LEU A 401 18.26 0.52 -12.64
CA LEU A 401 19.44 1.13 -13.25
C LEU A 401 20.62 0.15 -13.36
N ASN A 402 21.59 0.50 -14.21
CA ASN A 402 22.82 -0.27 -14.42
C ASN A 402 24.00 0.41 -13.70
N ILE A 403 24.94 -0.38 -13.18
CA ILE A 403 26.08 0.08 -12.35
C ILE A 403 26.80 1.31 -12.92
N ASP A 404 27.07 1.34 -14.23
CA ASP A 404 27.79 2.46 -14.86
C ASP A 404 26.97 3.76 -14.89
N GLU A 405 25.65 3.68 -14.83
CA GLU A 405 24.73 4.82 -14.86
C GLU A 405 24.40 5.36 -13.45
N ASP A 406 24.72 4.59 -12.42
CA ASP A 406 24.24 4.77 -11.04
C ASP A 406 24.94 5.86 -10.26
N ALA A 407 26.22 6.13 -10.57
CA ALA A 407 27.08 6.97 -9.75
C ALA A 407 26.51 8.38 -9.51
N GLU A 408 25.93 9.00 -10.55
CA GLU A 408 25.39 10.36 -10.44
C GLU A 408 23.96 10.38 -9.89
N LEU A 409 23.12 9.38 -10.23
CA LEU A 409 21.74 9.30 -9.71
C LEU A 409 21.73 9.03 -8.20
N LEU A 410 22.59 8.13 -7.72
CA LEU A 410 22.75 7.88 -6.29
C LEU A 410 23.32 9.10 -5.55
N ARG A 411 24.24 9.84 -6.18
CA ARG A 411 24.79 11.08 -5.61
C ARG A 411 23.69 12.12 -5.35
N GLN A 412 22.73 12.22 -6.26
CA GLN A 412 21.64 13.21 -6.15
C GLN A 412 20.51 12.81 -5.22
N ALA A 413 20.39 11.52 -4.90
CA ALA A 413 19.32 11.00 -4.05
C ALA A 413 19.32 11.52 -2.60
N LYS A 414 20.20 12.46 -2.22
CA LYS A 414 20.36 13.04 -0.87
C LYS A 414 20.44 11.96 0.20
N LEU A 415 21.66 11.60 0.60
CA LEU A 415 21.99 10.53 1.56
C LEU A 415 21.18 10.58 2.87
N ASP A 416 20.60 11.73 3.23
CA ASP A 416 19.87 11.95 4.48
C ASP A 416 18.44 11.33 4.52
N THR A 417 17.89 10.87 3.38
CA THR A 417 16.53 10.29 3.30
C THR A 417 16.52 8.75 3.22
N TRP A 418 17.68 8.14 3.46
CA TRP A 418 17.87 6.70 3.31
C TRP A 418 17.11 5.91 4.38
N VAL A 419 16.22 5.03 3.93
CA VAL A 419 15.42 4.17 4.82
C VAL A 419 16.13 2.83 5.02
N SER A 420 16.59 2.22 3.93
CA SER A 420 17.32 0.94 3.97
C SER A 420 18.02 0.64 2.65
N SER A 421 18.92 -0.35 2.68
CA SER A 421 19.25 -1.11 1.47
C SER A 421 19.22 -2.60 1.72
N ALA A 422 19.02 -3.33 0.62
CA ALA A 422 19.08 -4.78 0.59
C ALA A 422 19.91 -5.22 -0.61
N ARG A 423 20.79 -6.21 -0.39
CA ARG A 423 21.56 -6.86 -1.45
C ARG A 423 20.88 -8.17 -1.81
N LEU A 424 20.73 -8.40 -3.12
CA LEU A 424 20.00 -9.52 -3.72
C LEU A 424 20.87 -10.09 -4.84
N ASP A 425 21.69 -11.10 -4.55
CA ASP A 425 22.69 -11.61 -5.50
C ASP A 425 23.57 -10.49 -6.10
N ARG A 426 23.32 -10.17 -7.39
CA ARG A 426 23.99 -9.12 -8.17
C ARG A 426 23.21 -7.79 -8.19
N LEU A 427 22.13 -7.70 -7.45
CA LEU A 427 21.28 -6.51 -7.31
C LEU A 427 21.50 -5.85 -5.95
N THR A 428 21.34 -4.53 -5.93
CA THR A 428 21.23 -3.74 -4.69
C THR A 428 20.00 -2.86 -4.79
N LEU A 429 19.10 -2.95 -3.82
CA LEU A 429 17.97 -2.05 -3.68
C LEU A 429 18.31 -0.99 -2.65
N HIS A 430 18.16 0.28 -3.01
CA HIS A 430 18.19 1.43 -2.10
C HIS A 430 16.78 1.98 -1.96
N ALA A 431 16.29 2.08 -0.72
CA ALA A 431 14.97 2.57 -0.39
C ALA A 431 15.07 3.93 0.35
N PHE A 432 14.23 4.88 -0.05
CA PHE A 432 14.22 6.26 0.40
C PHE A 432 12.81 6.67 0.87
N ALA A 433 12.73 7.61 1.81
CA ALA A 433 11.47 8.06 2.41
C ALA A 433 10.61 8.96 1.50
#